data_AF-A0A353RFP1-F1
#
_entry.id   AF-A0A353RFP1-F1
#
_cell.length_a   1.000
_cell.length_b   1.000
_cell.length_c   1.000
_cell.angle_alpha   90.00
_cell.angle_beta   90.00
_cell.angle_gamma   90.00
#
_symmetry.space_group_name_H-M   'P 1'
#
loop_
_entity.id
_entity.type
_entity.pdbx_description
1 polymer ?
#
loop_
_entity_poly.entity_id
_entity_poly.type
_entity_poly.pdbx_seq_one_letter_code
_entity_poly.pdbx_strand_id
1 'polypeptide(L)'
;LLWLLDAGGRVLSGPSAVPAARLLKRDILLSLRRSDTVAACGDARFIAMLPLTDCRNAERAMQRIARRFEGDCGQGGIQITYKLGPVEPLEKLNPGSACPAAYRRS
;
A
#
# COMPACT_ATOMS: atom_id res chain seq x y z
N LEU A 1 0.80 4.56 -0.99
CA LEU A 1 1.77 3.61 -1.58
C LEU A 1 2.76 3.23 -0.51
N LEU A 2 3.05 1.93 -0.35
CA LEU A 2 3.94 1.37 0.67
C LEU A 2 5.07 0.60 -0.03
N TRP A 3 6.28 0.67 0.52
CA TRP A 3 7.44 -0.08 0.05
C TRP A 3 8.14 -0.75 1.24
N LEU A 4 8.67 -1.94 1.01
CA LEU A 4 9.63 -2.57 1.91
C LEU A 4 11.05 -2.22 1.50
N LEU A 5 11.87 -1.88 2.48
CA LEU A 5 13.26 -1.52 2.31
C LEU A 5 14.15 -2.42 3.16
N ASP A 6 15.36 -2.70 2.68
CA ASP A 6 16.42 -3.27 3.50
C ASP A 6 17.01 -2.24 4.47
N ALA A 7 17.95 -2.69 5.30
CA ALA A 7 18.67 -1.83 6.26
C ALA A 7 19.48 -0.70 5.59
N GLY A 8 19.77 -0.82 4.29
CA GLY A 8 20.44 0.19 3.48
C GLY A 8 19.49 1.17 2.79
N GLY A 9 18.18 1.08 3.06
CA GLY A 9 17.17 1.94 2.46
C GLY A 9 16.87 1.63 0.98
N ARG A 10 17.23 0.43 0.50
CA ARG A 10 16.92 0.00 -0.87
C ARG A 10 15.64 -0.82 -0.89
N VAL A 11 14.82 -0.62 -1.91
CA VAL A 11 13.59 -1.40 -2.08
C VAL A 11 13.94 -2.87 -2.27
N LEU A 12 13.35 -3.74 -1.44
CA LEU A 12 13.53 -5.18 -1.58
C LEU A 12 13.04 -5.65 -2.96
N SER A 13 13.70 -6.66 -3.53
CA SER A 13 13.34 -7.20 -4.84
C SER A 13 13.70 -8.68 -4.94
N GLY A 14 13.02 -9.38 -5.85
CA GLY A 14 13.28 -10.79 -6.10
C GLY A 14 12.83 -11.74 -4.98
N PRO A 15 13.32 -12.99 -4.99
CA PRO A 15 12.83 -14.05 -4.10
C PRO A 15 12.99 -13.76 -2.61
N SER A 16 14.02 -13.00 -2.21
CA SER A 16 14.26 -12.62 -0.82
C SER A 16 13.22 -11.65 -0.26
N ALA A 17 12.49 -10.93 -1.11
CA ALA A 17 11.43 -10.02 -0.70
C ALA A 17 10.13 -10.76 -0.31
N VAL A 18 9.92 -11.98 -0.81
CA VAL A 18 8.64 -12.71 -0.70
C VAL A 18 8.18 -12.93 0.73
N PRO A 19 9.03 -13.36 1.69
CA PRO A 19 8.59 -13.56 3.08
C PRO A 19 8.12 -12.26 3.72
N ALA A 20 8.89 -11.18 3.58
CA ALA A 20 8.55 -9.86 4.12
C ALA A 20 7.30 -9.28 3.46
N ALA A 21 7.15 -9.45 2.13
CA ALA A 21 5.98 -9.01 1.39
C ALA A 21 4.71 -9.77 1.83
N ARG A 22 4.80 -11.07 2.16
CA ARG A 22 3.68 -11.84 2.71
C ARG A 22 3.27 -11.35 4.10
N LEU A 23 4.25 -11.10 4.98
CA LEU A 23 3.99 -10.53 6.31
C LEU A 23 3.33 -9.16 6.20
N LEU A 24 3.92 -8.26 5.41
CA LEU A 24 3.34 -6.93 5.18
C LEU A 24 1.92 -7.02 4.62
N LYS A 25 1.67 -7.89 3.63
CA LYS A 25 0.31 -8.07 3.08
C LYS A 25 -0.69 -8.50 4.15
N ARG A 26 -0.31 -9.46 5.01
CA ARG A 26 -1.14 -9.90 6.13
C ARG A 26 -1.43 -8.73 7.07
N ASP A 27 -0.42 -7.95 7.43
CA ASP A 27 -0.53 -6.88 8.41
C ASP A 27 -1.33 -5.68 7.88
N ILE A 28 -1.24 -5.42 6.57
CA ILE A 28 -2.13 -4.48 5.87
C ILE A 28 -3.57 -4.98 6.00
N LEU A 29 -3.87 -6.21 5.60
CA LEU A 29 -5.24 -6.75 5.64
C LEU A 29 -5.84 -6.75 7.05
N LEU A 30 -5.04 -6.98 8.08
CA LEU A 30 -5.48 -6.92 9.49
C LEU A 30 -5.68 -5.49 10.02
N SER A 31 -5.15 -4.48 9.34
CA SER A 31 -5.18 -3.09 9.79
C SER A 31 -6.18 -2.22 9.03
N LEU A 32 -6.64 -2.71 7.87
CA LEU A 32 -7.59 -2.06 6.98
C LEU A 32 -9.05 -2.32 7.40
N ARG A 33 -9.93 -1.36 7.08
CA ARG A 33 -11.38 -1.49 7.28
C ARG A 33 -12.03 -2.20 6.09
N ARG A 34 -13.28 -2.63 6.24
CA ARG A 34 -14.03 -3.36 5.20
C ARG A 34 -14.15 -2.62 3.86
N SER A 35 -14.19 -1.29 3.88
CA SER A 35 -14.26 -0.45 2.67
C SER A 35 -12.91 -0.20 2.00
N ASP A 36 -11.82 -0.49 2.71
CA ASP A 36 -10.46 -0.22 2.23
C ASP A 36 -10.01 -1.36 1.32
N THR A 37 -9.16 -1.05 0.35
CA THR A 37 -8.64 -2.04 -0.60
C THR A 37 -7.12 -1.99 -0.67
N VAL A 38 -6.51 -3.13 -0.93
CA VAL A 38 -5.05 -3.25 -1.12
C VAL A 38 -4.73 -4.10 -2.34
N ALA A 39 -3.73 -3.67 -3.11
CA ALA A 39 -3.16 -4.43 -4.20
C ALA A 39 -1.62 -4.47 -4.08
N ALA A 40 -1.02 -5.59 -4.48
CA ALA A 40 0.43 -5.66 -4.68
C ALA A 40 0.78 -4.99 -6.02
N CYS A 41 1.88 -4.25 -6.05
CA CYS A 41 2.38 -3.52 -7.22
C CYS A 41 3.89 -3.78 -7.39
N GLY A 42 4.23 -5.04 -7.71
CA GLY A 42 5.60 -5.56 -7.73
C GLY A 42 5.95 -6.35 -6.46
N ASP A 43 7.21 -6.77 -6.35
CA ASP A 43 7.65 -7.76 -5.35
C ASP A 43 7.52 -7.28 -3.90
N ALA A 44 7.74 -5.99 -3.66
CA ALA A 44 7.90 -5.42 -2.31
C ALA A 44 7.11 -4.11 -2.13
N ARG A 45 6.05 -3.94 -2.92
CA ARG A 45 5.29 -2.69 -3.03
C ARG A 45 3.80 -2.94 -2.97
N PHE A 46 3.08 -2.10 -2.24
CA PHE A 46 1.63 -2.21 -2.07
C PHE A 46 0.94 -0.86 -2.23
N ILE A 47 -0.21 -0.86 -2.89
CA ILE A 47 -1.12 0.28 -2.93
C ILE A 47 -2.30 -0.05 -2.03
N ALA A 48 -2.53 0.80 -1.02
CA ALA A 48 -3.75 0.78 -0.23
C ALA A 48 -4.60 2.01 -0.59
N MET A 49 -5.89 1.80 -0.87
CA MET A 49 -6.86 2.86 -1.11
C MET A 49 -7.87 2.89 0.05
N LEU A 50 -8.07 4.09 0.62
CA LEU A 50 -8.88 4.32 1.82
C LEU A 50 -10.02 5.28 1.48
N PRO A 51 -11.06 4.82 0.75
CA PRO A 51 -12.02 5.71 0.06
C PRO A 51 -12.89 6.54 1.01
N LEU A 52 -13.14 6.05 2.22
CA LEU A 52 -14.02 6.70 3.22
C LEU A 52 -13.24 7.27 4.40
N THR A 53 -11.99 7.69 4.17
CA THR A 53 -11.05 8.07 5.22
C THR A 53 -10.40 9.41 4.91
N ASP A 54 -10.34 10.30 5.90
CA ASP A 54 -9.57 11.54 5.83
C ASP A 54 -8.05 11.31 6.02
N CYS A 55 -7.22 12.30 5.70
CA CYS A 55 -5.77 12.18 5.81
C CYS A 55 -5.28 11.80 7.23
N ARG A 56 -5.94 12.29 8.29
CA ARG A 56 -5.55 12.02 9.68
C ARG A 56 -5.79 10.55 10.05
N ASN A 57 -6.93 10.02 9.65
CA ASN A 57 -7.32 8.64 9.89
C ASN A 57 -6.55 7.66 8.99
N ALA A 58 -6.18 8.10 7.79
CA ALA A 58 -5.30 7.37 6.90
C ALA A 58 -3.88 7.26 7.48
N GLU A 59 -3.35 8.35 8.05
CA GLU A 59 -2.07 8.34 8.76
C GLU A 59 -2.10 7.36 9.94
N ARG A 60 -3.17 7.38 10.74
CA ARG A 60 -3.36 6.39 11.82
C ARG A 60 -3.42 4.95 11.31
N ALA A 61 -3.97 4.72 10.11
CA ALA A 61 -3.97 3.39 9.50
C ALA A 61 -2.56 2.95 9.13
N MET A 62 -1.76 3.84 8.53
CA MET A 62 -0.37 3.55 8.21
C MET A 62 0.46 3.26 9.46
N GLN A 63 0.27 4.04 10.54
CA GLN A 63 0.94 3.80 11.82
C GLN A 63 0.59 2.44 12.44
N ARG A 64 -0.67 1.97 12.32
CA ARG A 64 -1.06 0.63 12.78
C ARG A 64 -0.36 -0.47 11.98
N ILE A 65 -0.30 -0.31 10.66
CA ILE A 65 0.38 -1.26 9.77
C ILE A 65 1.87 -1.33 10.13
N ALA A 66 2.53 -0.17 10.24
CA ALA A 66 3.94 -0.08 10.58
C ALA A 66 4.25 -0.76 11.92
N ARG A 67 3.51 -0.43 12.98
CA ARG A 67 3.71 -1.03 14.32
C ARG A 67 3.48 -2.54 14.34
N ARG A 68 2.48 -3.03 13.60
CA ARG A 68 2.22 -4.48 13.50
C ARG A 68 3.40 -5.17 12.81
N PHE A 69 3.79 -4.65 11.65
CA PHE A 69 4.90 -5.21 10.90
C PHE A 69 6.22 -5.16 11.67
N GLU A 70 6.52 -4.08 12.38
CA GLU A 70 7.71 -3.98 13.24
C GLU A 70 7.73 -5.06 14.32
N GLY A 71 6.58 -5.34 14.94
CA GLY A 71 6.45 -6.43 15.91
C GLY A 71 6.68 -7.82 15.31
N ASP A 72 6.27 -8.01 14.05
CA ASP A 72 6.41 -9.29 13.33
C ASP A 72 7.79 -9.48 12.67
N CYS A 73 8.46 -8.39 12.29
CA CYS A 73 9.68 -8.40 11.46
C CYS A 73 10.96 -8.00 12.22
N GLY A 74 10.87 -7.79 13.54
CA GLY A 74 11.83 -7.13 14.44
C GLY A 74 13.28 -7.66 14.52
N GLN A 75 13.73 -8.56 13.64
CA GLN A 75 15.11 -9.05 13.59
C GLN A 75 15.84 -8.86 12.25
N GLY A 76 15.15 -8.41 11.19
CA GLY A 76 15.71 -8.45 9.82
C GLY A 76 16.29 -7.14 9.28
N GLY A 77 16.20 -6.03 10.01
CA GLY A 77 16.55 -4.69 9.49
C GLY A 77 15.68 -4.21 8.33
N ILE A 78 14.55 -4.89 8.07
CA ILE A 78 13.59 -4.55 7.03
C ILE A 78 12.63 -3.48 7.56
N GLN A 79 12.41 -2.43 6.77
CA GLN A 79 11.58 -1.29 7.13
C GLN A 79 10.45 -1.10 6.11
N ILE A 80 9.38 -0.41 6.53
CA ILE A 80 8.35 0.08 5.63
C ILE A 80 8.53 1.59 5.48
N THR A 81 8.48 2.08 4.24
CA THR A 81 8.20 3.49 3.98
C THR A 81 6.86 3.62 3.25
N TYR A 82 6.21 4.76 3.38
CA TYR A 82 4.96 5.02 2.68
C TYR A 82 4.83 6.48 2.25
N LYS A 83 4.04 6.66 1.19
CA LYS A 83 3.55 7.95 0.73
C LYS A 83 2.03 7.93 0.81
N LEU A 84 1.50 8.85 1.59
CA LEU A 84 0.07 9.12 1.70
C LEU A 84 -0.27 10.37 0.88
N GLY A 85 -1.42 10.35 0.21
CA GLY A 85 -1.95 11.51 -0.49
C GLY A 85 -3.40 11.30 -0.87
N PRO A 86 -4.17 12.38 -1.07
CA PRO A 86 -5.53 12.27 -1.57
C PRO A 86 -5.52 11.66 -2.97
N VAL A 87 -6.54 10.86 -3.28
CA VAL A 87 -6.82 10.46 -4.64
C VAL A 87 -7.74 11.53 -5.21
N GLU A 88 -7.27 12.28 -6.21
CA GLU A 88 -8.12 13.25 -6.90
C GLU A 88 -9.29 12.50 -7.58
N PRO A 89 -10.52 13.04 -7.53
CA PRO A 89 -11.65 12.49 -8.26
C PRO A 89 -11.31 12.40 -9.75
N LEU A 90 -11.59 11.25 -10.35
CA LEU A 90 -11.41 11.04 -11.80
C LEU A 90 -12.19 12.07 -12.63
N GLU A 91 -13.26 12.66 -12.09
CA GLU A 91 -14.09 13.68 -12.74
C GLU A 91 -13.32 15.00 -12.99
N LYS A 92 -12.27 15.28 -12.21
CA LYS A 92 -11.38 16.43 -12.44
C LYS A 92 -10.31 16.15 -13.51
N LEU A 93 -10.13 14.87 -13.88
CA LEU A 93 -9.28 14.43 -14.98
C LEU A 93 -10.11 14.42 -16.27
N ASN A 94 -10.45 15.61 -16.79
CA ASN A 94 -11.16 15.86 -18.05
C ASN A 94 -12.61 15.31 -18.13
N PRO A 95 -13.65 16.18 -18.06
CA PRO A 95 -15.04 15.78 -18.26
C PRO A 95 -15.38 15.25 -19.68
N GLY A 96 -14.41 15.23 -20.61
CA GLY A 96 -14.55 14.71 -21.97
C GLY A 96 -13.76 13.43 -22.28
N SER A 97 -12.95 12.90 -21.36
CA SER A 97 -12.24 11.64 -21.60
C SER A 97 -13.14 10.48 -21.21
N ALA A 98 -13.95 10.01 -22.16
CA ALA A 98 -14.60 8.71 -22.08
C ALA A 98 -13.64 7.65 -21.52
N CYS A 99 -14.14 6.73 -20.70
CA CYS A 99 -13.37 5.61 -20.18
C CYS A 99 -12.49 5.02 -21.29
N PRO A 100 -11.16 4.90 -21.10
CA PRO A 100 -10.29 4.31 -22.11
C PRO A 100 -10.87 2.96 -22.53
N ALA A 101 -10.98 2.73 -23.84
CA ALA A 101 -11.61 1.53 -24.41
C ALA A 101 -11.06 0.21 -23.82
N ALA A 102 -9.85 0.24 -23.25
CA ALA A 102 -9.22 -0.86 -22.52
C ALA A 102 -9.99 -1.37 -21.27
N TYR A 103 -10.96 -0.61 -20.74
CA TYR A 103 -11.77 -1.01 -19.57
C TYR A 103 -13.19 -1.43 -19.91
N ARG A 104 -13.58 -1.40 -21.18
CA ARG A 104 -14.90 -1.85 -21.63
C ARG A 104 -14.82 -3.38 -21.77
N ARG A 105 -15.17 -4.11 -20.70
CA ARG A 105 -15.37 -5.57 -20.81
C ARG A 105 -16.49 -5.83 -21.80
N SER A 106 -16.18 -6.65 -22.81
CA SER A 106 -17.09 -7.24 -23.79
C SER A 106 -18.12 -8.15 -23.15
#